data_AF-A0A9P5S6D0-F1
#
_entry.id   AF-A0A9P5S6D0-F1
#
_cell.length_a   1.000
_cell.length_b   1.000
_cell.length_c   1.000
_cell.angle_alpha   90.00
_cell.angle_beta   90.00
_cell.angle_gamma   90.00
#
_symmetry.space_group_name_H-M   'P 1'
#
loop_
_entity.id
_entity.type
_entity.pdbx_description
1 polymer ?
#
loop_
_entity_poly.entity_id
_entity_poly.type
_entity_poly.pdbx_seq_one_letter_code
_entity_poly.pdbx_strand_id
1 'polypeptide(L)'
;MDQIQVLQNQINFAYRRILDLERTEASYLRRFQVQLDGPIDDVIFDATPANQDDRNRLYDVRNQIYDVAFNHSRLIESLQAIDATLAAELRFPVAHSMLLRFHQLRREVQGYLAQQGAAIQMSLVHANKNHALMAKITHSFNFALGH
;
A
#
# COMPACT_ATOMS: atom_id res chain seq x y z
N MET A 1 -0.41 17.19 33.74
CA MET A 1 0.43 16.21 33.03
C MET A 1 1.58 16.97 32.42
N ASP A 2 2.81 16.53 32.65
CA ASP A 2 4.01 17.17 32.09
C ASP A 2 4.03 17.01 30.55
N GLN A 3 4.34 18.08 29.83
CA GLN A 3 4.42 18.11 28.36
C GLN A 3 5.42 17.07 27.84
N ILE A 4 6.53 16.84 28.57
CA ILE A 4 7.51 15.81 28.22
C ILE A 4 6.89 14.42 28.32
N GLN A 5 6.16 14.13 29.41
CA GLN A 5 5.48 12.85 29.62
C GLN A 5 4.46 12.54 28.51
N VAL A 6 3.74 13.57 28.04
CA VAL A 6 2.78 13.42 26.93
C VAL A 6 3.50 13.05 25.63
N LEU A 7 4.58 13.75 25.28
CA LEU A 7 5.38 13.45 24.09
C LEU A 7 5.99 12.04 24.15
N GLN A 8 6.56 11.64 25.30
CA GLN A 8 7.09 10.30 25.50
C GLN A 8 6.03 9.22 25.25
N ASN A 9 4.82 9.40 25.78
CA ASN A 9 3.73 8.45 25.59
C ASN A 9 3.31 8.36 24.12
N GLN A 10 3.23 9.50 23.41
CA GLN A 10 2.90 9.54 21.99
C GLN A 10 3.96 8.90 21.10
N ILE A 11 5.25 9.12 21.40
CA ILE A 11 6.38 8.50 20.71
C ILE A 11 6.32 6.98 20.87
N ASN A 12 6.18 6.49 22.10
CA ASN A 12 6.07 5.05 22.39
C ASN A 12 4.85 4.41 21.73
N PHE A 13 3.72 5.11 21.71
CA PHE A 13 2.51 4.64 21.03
C PHE A 13 2.73 4.51 19.53
N ALA A 14 3.26 5.55 18.88
CA ALA A 14 3.52 5.55 17.45
C ALA A 14 4.53 4.45 17.07
N TYR A 15 5.57 4.24 17.88
CA TYR A 15 6.55 3.17 17.68
C TYR A 15 5.89 1.77 17.70
N ARG A 16 5.10 1.47 18.73
CA ARG A 16 4.39 0.19 18.83
C ARG A 16 3.43 -0.02 17.66
N ARG A 17 2.74 1.03 17.24
CA ARG A 17 1.83 0.99 16.10
C ARG A 17 2.54 0.66 14.79
N ILE A 18 3.75 1.19 14.56
CA ILE A 18 4.57 0.85 13.39
C ILE A 18 4.90 -0.65 13.40
N LEU A 19 5.36 -1.19 14.53
CA LEU A 19 5.71 -2.62 14.62
C LEU A 19 4.52 -3.55 14.32
N ASP A 20 3.34 -3.20 14.81
CA ASP A 20 2.13 -3.99 14.56
C ASP A 20 1.71 -3.93 13.09
N LEU A 21 1.84 -2.76 12.45
CA LEU A 21 1.57 -2.61 11.03
C LEU A 21 2.61 -3.33 10.17
N GLU A 22 3.90 -3.34 10.53
CA GLU A 22 4.93 -4.10 9.82
C GLU A 22 4.69 -5.62 9.90
N ARG A 23 4.23 -6.12 11.05
CA ARG A 23 3.80 -7.53 11.18
C ARG A 23 2.62 -7.85 10.26
N THR A 24 1.68 -6.92 10.18
CA THR A 24 0.51 -7.03 9.29
C THR A 24 0.94 -7.02 7.83
N GLU A 25 1.83 -6.10 7.43
CA GLU A 25 2.43 -6.02 6.10
C GLU A 25 3.13 -7.35 5.75
N ALA A 26 3.96 -7.88 6.65
CA ALA A 26 4.66 -9.14 6.44
C ALA A 26 3.71 -10.34 6.31
N SER A 27 2.54 -10.31 6.95
CA SER A 27 1.50 -11.33 6.76
C SER A 27 0.86 -11.22 5.38
N TYR A 28 0.58 -10.01 4.91
CA TYR A 28 0.04 -9.81 3.56
C TYR A 28 1.04 -10.22 2.50
N LEU A 29 2.30 -9.78 2.63
CA LEU A 29 3.37 -10.16 1.72
C LEU A 29 3.49 -11.68 1.61
N ARG A 30 3.57 -12.41 2.74
CA ARG A 30 3.61 -13.89 2.75
C ARG A 30 2.43 -14.54 2.03
N ARG A 31 1.24 -13.93 2.01
CA ARG A 31 0.08 -14.46 1.27
C ARG A 31 0.19 -14.25 -0.24
N PHE A 32 0.89 -13.20 -0.69
CA PHE A 32 1.13 -12.94 -2.11
C PHE A 32 2.38 -13.62 -2.66
N GLN A 33 3.23 -14.16 -1.80
CA GLN A 33 4.36 -14.98 -2.22
C GLN A 33 3.83 -16.32 -2.70
N VAL A 34 3.68 -16.45 -4.01
CA VAL A 34 3.54 -17.77 -4.64
C VAL A 34 4.95 -18.31 -4.77
N GLN A 35 5.28 -19.35 -4.01
CA GLN A 35 6.49 -20.13 -4.29
C GLN A 35 6.30 -20.77 -5.66
N LEU A 36 7.15 -20.40 -6.61
CA LEU A 36 7.27 -21.13 -7.85
C LEU A 36 8.01 -22.44 -7.56
N ASP A 37 7.44 -23.57 -7.95
CA ASP A 37 8.19 -24.84 -8.00
C ASP A 37 9.27 -24.73 -9.08
N GLY A 38 10.49 -24.37 -8.68
CA GLY A 38 11.64 -24.21 -9.56
C GLY A 38 12.96 -24.26 -8.79
N PRO A 39 14.11 -24.47 -9.48
CA PRO A 39 15.43 -24.59 -8.85
C PRO A 39 15.98 -23.27 -8.28
N ILE A 40 15.26 -22.16 -8.50
CA ILE A 40 15.55 -20.83 -8.00
C ILE A 40 14.33 -20.44 -7.16
N ASP A 41 14.53 -20.08 -5.88
CA ASP A 41 13.51 -19.60 -4.95
C ASP A 41 12.96 -18.21 -5.36
N ASP A 42 12.55 -18.07 -6.63
CA ASP A 42 12.00 -16.85 -7.17
C ASP A 42 10.56 -16.69 -6.66
N VAL A 43 10.38 -15.67 -5.83
CA VAL A 43 9.10 -15.28 -5.27
C VAL A 43 8.40 -14.35 -6.25
N ILE A 44 7.30 -14.82 -6.86
CA ILE A 44 6.44 -13.96 -7.67
C ILE A 44 5.37 -13.34 -6.77
N PHE A 45 5.18 -12.03 -6.92
CA PHE A 45 4.07 -11.31 -6.32
C PHE A 45 2.80 -11.56 -7.14
N ASP A 46 1.82 -12.23 -6.55
CA ASP A 46 0.54 -12.48 -7.23
C ASP A 46 -0.23 -11.18 -7.45
N ALA A 47 -0.21 -10.71 -8.71
CA ALA A 47 -0.89 -9.50 -9.16
C ALA A 47 -2.22 -9.80 -9.90
N THR A 48 -2.78 -11.00 -9.74
CA THR A 48 -4.03 -11.37 -10.41
C THR A 48 -5.23 -10.56 -9.88
N PRO A 49 -6.27 -10.34 -10.72
CA PRO A 49 -7.49 -9.64 -10.28
C PRO A 49 -8.20 -10.30 -9.10
N ALA A 50 -8.05 -11.62 -8.93
CA ALA A 50 -8.64 -12.37 -7.82
C ALA A 50 -8.09 -11.94 -6.45
N ASN A 51 -6.85 -11.44 -6.42
CA ASN A 51 -6.17 -10.98 -5.20
C ASN A 51 -6.20 -9.46 -5.03
N GLN A 52 -7.00 -8.75 -5.83
CA GLN A 52 -7.04 -7.29 -5.84
C GLN A 52 -7.47 -6.69 -4.49
N ASP A 53 -8.41 -7.31 -3.78
CA ASP A 53 -8.87 -6.83 -2.47
C ASP A 53 -7.79 -6.92 -1.39
N ASP A 54 -7.05 -8.03 -1.34
CA ASP A 54 -5.95 -8.15 -0.39
C ASP A 54 -4.81 -7.20 -0.77
N ARG A 55 -4.56 -6.97 -2.06
CA ARG A 55 -3.55 -5.98 -2.51
C ARG A 55 -3.94 -4.56 -2.10
N ASN A 56 -5.23 -4.20 -2.18
CA ASN A 56 -5.75 -2.94 -1.63
C ASN A 56 -5.48 -2.84 -0.12
N ARG A 57 -5.70 -3.93 0.63
CA ARG A 57 -5.42 -3.96 2.07
C ARG A 57 -3.92 -3.80 2.38
N LEU A 58 -3.04 -4.45 1.62
CA LEU A 58 -1.59 -4.27 1.75
C LEU A 58 -1.19 -2.81 1.47
N TYR A 59 -1.78 -2.21 0.43
CA TYR A 59 -1.59 -0.81 0.10
C TYR A 59 -2.01 0.12 1.26
N ASP A 60 -3.19 -0.11 1.85
CA ASP A 60 -3.69 0.68 2.98
C ASP A 60 -2.78 0.56 4.21
N VAL A 61 -2.28 -0.65 4.50
CA VAL A 61 -1.33 -0.87 5.60
C VAL A 61 -0.04 -0.10 5.37
N ARG A 62 0.49 -0.11 4.14
CA ARG A 62 1.73 0.62 3.79
C ARG A 62 1.56 2.13 3.93
N ASN A 63 0.41 2.68 3.56
CA ASN A 63 0.09 4.09 3.80
C ASN A 63 0.00 4.39 5.30
N GLN A 64 -0.63 3.53 6.10
CA GLN A 64 -0.68 3.71 7.55
C GLN A 64 0.71 3.67 8.20
N ILE A 65 1.59 2.78 7.76
CA ILE A 65 3.00 2.74 8.24
C ILE A 65 3.67 4.08 7.97
N TYR A 66 3.49 4.61 6.75
CA TYR A 66 4.04 5.90 6.36
C TYR A 66 3.57 7.04 7.26
N ASP A 67 2.26 7.19 7.44
CA ASP A 67 1.68 8.30 8.22
C ASP A 67 2.15 8.25 9.67
N VAL A 68 2.19 7.05 10.27
CA VAL A 68 2.62 6.88 11.67
C VAL A 68 4.13 7.11 11.81
N ALA A 69 4.96 6.66 10.86
CA ALA A 69 6.40 6.91 10.87
C ALA A 69 6.73 8.40 10.73
N PHE A 70 6.01 9.11 9.87
CA PHE A 70 6.14 10.56 9.71
C PHE A 70 5.73 11.31 10.99
N ASN A 71 4.61 10.93 11.61
CA ASN A 71 4.22 11.53 12.88
C ASN A 71 5.24 11.24 13.99
N HIS A 72 5.74 10.01 14.08
CA HIS A 72 6.78 9.63 15.03
C HIS A 72 8.04 10.48 14.88
N SER A 73 8.50 10.72 13.64
CA SER A 73 9.69 11.56 13.42
C SER A 73 9.48 12.99 13.89
N ARG A 74 8.31 13.58 13.62
CA ARG A 74 7.96 14.92 14.10
C ARG A 74 7.89 15.02 15.62
N LEU A 75 7.39 13.97 16.29
CA LEU A 75 7.36 13.90 17.75
C LEU A 75 8.78 13.84 18.34
N ILE A 76 9.69 13.08 17.72
CA ILE A 76 11.10 13.02 18.12
C ILE A 76 11.79 14.37 17.91
N GLU A 77 11.55 15.05 16.78
CA GLU A 77 12.07 16.40 16.52
C GLU A 77 11.55 17.41 17.56
N SER A 78 10.27 17.32 17.89
CA SER A 78 9.65 18.18 18.91
C SER A 78 10.24 17.93 20.30
N LEU A 79 10.48 16.66 20.66
CA LEU A 79 11.13 16.31 21.92
C LEU A 79 12.59 16.77 21.93
N GLN A 80 13.31 16.65 20.81
CA GLN A 80 14.70 17.09 20.69
C GLN A 80 14.88 18.59 20.94
N ALA A 81 13.88 19.41 20.57
CA ALA A 81 13.89 20.85 20.85
C ALA A 81 13.72 21.19 22.35
N ILE A 82 13.20 20.26 23.15
CA ILE A 82 12.92 20.43 24.58
C ILE A 82 14.02 19.75 25.42
N ASP A 83 14.31 18.49 25.11
CA ASP A 83 15.29 17.64 25.78
C ASP A 83 15.98 16.73 24.75
N ALA A 84 17.16 17.16 24.32
CA ALA A 84 17.94 16.46 23.30
C ALA A 84 18.45 15.10 23.77
N THR A 85 18.75 14.93 25.07
CA THR A 85 19.26 13.67 25.62
C THR A 85 18.14 12.63 25.63
N LEU A 86 16.98 12.99 26.17
CA LEU A 86 15.82 12.12 26.20
C LEU A 86 15.32 11.78 24.79
N ALA A 87 15.36 12.74 23.86
CA ALA A 87 15.03 12.48 22.45
C ALA A 87 15.97 11.46 21.81
N ALA A 88 17.27 11.48 22.15
CA ALA A 88 18.23 10.51 21.65
C ALA A 88 17.97 9.10 22.21
N GLU A 89 17.59 8.99 23.49
CA GLU A 89 17.23 7.72 24.13
C GLU A 89 15.96 7.09 23.53
N LEU A 90 14.97 7.93 23.21
CA LEU A 90 13.68 7.50 22.65
C LEU A 90 13.68 7.45 21.12
N ARG A 91 14.79 7.79 20.46
CA ARG A 91 14.92 7.70 19.01
C ARG A 91 14.99 6.24 18.59
N PHE A 92 13.82 5.66 18.33
CA PHE A 92 13.73 4.29 17.84
C PHE A 92 14.22 4.18 16.38
N PRO A 93 15.16 3.26 16.08
CA PRO A 93 15.70 3.06 14.73
C PRO A 93 14.62 2.74 13.68
N VAL A 94 13.53 2.11 14.10
CA VAL A 94 12.38 1.74 13.25
C VAL A 94 11.76 2.94 12.54
N ALA A 95 11.56 4.07 13.22
CA ALA A 95 10.96 5.24 12.57
C ALA A 95 11.91 5.83 11.52
N HIS A 96 13.22 5.83 11.80
CA HIS A 96 14.23 6.30 10.86
C HIS A 96 14.40 5.34 9.67
N SER A 97 14.36 4.03 9.91
CA SER A 97 14.39 3.04 8.83
C SER A 97 13.13 3.11 7.99
N MET A 98 11.95 3.39 8.57
CA MET A 98 10.71 3.62 7.82
C MET A 98 10.76 4.91 6.98
N LEU A 99 11.40 5.98 7.48
CA LEU A 99 11.65 7.18 6.68
C LEU A 99 12.63 6.93 5.52
N LEU A 100 13.60 6.03 5.66
CA LEU A 100 14.47 5.63 4.55
C LEU A 100 13.74 4.71 3.57
N ARG A 101 12.93 3.78 4.10
CA ARG A 101 12.04 2.89 3.34
C ARG A 101 10.90 3.65 2.64
N PHE A 102 10.66 4.92 3.00
CA PHE A 102 9.70 5.83 2.38
C PHE A 102 9.82 5.90 0.86
N HIS A 103 11.03 6.08 0.33
CA HIS A 103 11.21 6.17 -1.13
C HIS A 103 10.88 4.86 -1.83
N GLN A 104 11.13 3.74 -1.15
CA GLN A 104 10.79 2.42 -1.65
C GLN A 104 9.28 2.19 -1.62
N LEU A 105 8.63 2.40 -0.46
CA LEU A 105 7.18 2.27 -0.32
C LEU A 105 6.42 3.20 -1.26
N ARG A 106 6.88 4.45 -1.44
CA ARG A 106 6.27 5.42 -2.37
C ARG A 106 6.38 4.97 -3.82
N ARG A 107 7.52 4.41 -4.25
CA ARG A 107 7.66 3.85 -5.60
C ARG A 107 6.74 2.65 -5.82
N GLU A 108 6.63 1.78 -4.82
CA GLU A 108 5.74 0.62 -4.87
C GLU A 108 4.27 1.04 -4.93
N VAL A 109 3.87 2.06 -4.14
CA VAL A 109 2.54 2.70 -4.16
C VAL A 109 2.23 3.30 -5.54
N GLN A 110 3.18 4.04 -6.13
CA GLN A 110 2.99 4.63 -7.45
C GLN A 110 2.88 3.56 -8.54
N GLY A 111 3.70 2.51 -8.46
CA GLY A 111 3.61 1.36 -9.36
C GLY A 111 2.26 0.66 -9.26
N TYR A 112 1.72 0.51 -8.05
CA TYR A 112 0.41 -0.06 -7.81
C TYR A 112 -0.72 0.76 -8.45
N LEU A 113 -0.75 2.07 -8.20
CA LEU A 113 -1.77 2.97 -8.76
C LEU A 113 -1.72 2.98 -10.30
N ALA A 114 -0.53 2.93 -10.89
CA ALA A 114 -0.37 2.83 -12.33
C ALA A 114 -0.94 1.52 -12.89
N GLN A 115 -0.70 0.38 -12.22
CA GLN A 115 -1.25 -0.92 -12.61
C GLN A 115 -2.78 -0.95 -12.50
N GLN A 116 -3.35 -0.38 -11.44
CA GLN A 116 -4.80 -0.30 -11.26
C GLN A 116 -5.45 0.56 -12.35
N GLY A 117 -4.84 1.72 -12.66
CA GLY A 117 -5.30 2.57 -13.75
C GLY A 117 -5.28 1.86 -15.11
N ALA A 118 -4.21 1.12 -15.41
CA ALA A 118 -4.08 0.34 -16.63
C ALA A 118 -5.14 -0.78 -16.72
N ALA A 119 -5.40 -1.48 -15.61
CA ALA A 119 -6.42 -2.53 -15.56
C ALA A 119 -7.84 -1.99 -15.81
N ILE A 120 -8.19 -0.87 -15.17
CA ILE A 120 -9.49 -0.19 -15.37
C ILE A 120 -9.65 0.24 -16.82
N GLN A 121 -8.60 0.82 -17.42
CA GLN A 121 -8.63 1.25 -18.81
C GLN A 121 -8.84 0.07 -19.77
N MET A 122 -8.19 -1.07 -19.50
CA MET A 122 -8.37 -2.29 -20.30
C MET A 122 -9.81 -2.81 -20.20
N SER A 123 -10.38 -2.89 -18.99
CA SER A 123 -11.78 -3.27 -18.78
C SER A 123 -12.76 -2.37 -19.51
N LEU A 124 -12.52 -1.06 -19.52
CA LEU A 124 -13.34 -0.08 -20.24
C LEU A 124 -13.28 -0.29 -21.76
N VAL A 125 -12.10 -0.61 -22.29
CA VAL A 125 -11.93 -0.97 -23.71
C VAL A 125 -12.71 -2.25 -24.05
N HIS A 126 -12.69 -3.27 -23.20
CA HIS A 126 -13.48 -4.49 -23.40
C HIS A 126 -14.98 -4.22 -23.35
N ALA A 127 -15.45 -3.43 -22.39
CA ALA A 127 -16.86 -3.03 -22.30
C ALA A 127 -17.32 -2.29 -23.58
N ASN A 128 -16.51 -1.35 -24.08
CA ASN A 128 -16.79 -0.63 -25.32
C ASN A 128 -16.82 -1.56 -26.55
N LYS A 129 -15.89 -2.52 -26.65
CA LYS A 129 -15.88 -3.52 -27.72
C LYS A 129 -17.13 -4.41 -27.66
N ASN A 130 -17.53 -4.84 -26.47
CA ASN A 130 -18.74 -5.64 -26.27
C ASN A 130 -19.99 -4.83 -26.61
N HIS A 131 -20.07 -3.57 -26.21
CA HIS A 131 -21.18 -2.68 -26.59
C HIS A 131 -21.25 -2.48 -28.11
N ALA A 132 -20.11 -2.26 -28.77
CA ALA A 132 -20.04 -2.14 -30.23
C ALA A 132 -20.42 -3.45 -30.95
N LEU A 133 -20.04 -4.61 -30.40
CA LEU A 133 -20.45 -5.91 -30.90
C LEU A 133 -21.97 -6.11 -30.74
N MET A 134 -22.53 -5.80 -29.57
CA MET A 134 -23.97 -5.86 -29.32
C MET A 134 -24.74 -4.93 -30.25
N ALA A 135 -24.26 -3.69 -30.47
CA ALA A 135 -24.86 -2.77 -31.42
C ALA A 135 -24.85 -3.31 -32.86
N LYS A 136 -23.74 -3.96 -33.29
CA LYS A 136 -23.66 -4.63 -34.59
C LYS A 136 -24.63 -5.81 -34.69
N ILE A 137 -24.75 -6.61 -33.64
CA ILE A 137 -25.68 -7.75 -33.56
C ILE A 137 -27.12 -7.24 -33.66
N THR A 138 -27.50 -6.24 -32.87
CA THR A 138 -28.84 -5.62 -32.93
C THR A 138 -29.15 -5.03 -34.30
N HIS A 139 -28.17 -4.35 -34.92
CA HIS A 139 -28.34 -3.78 -36.26
C HIS A 139 -28.52 -4.87 -37.33
N SER A 140 -27.77 -5.97 -37.25
CA SER A 140 -27.88 -7.09 -38.19
C SER A 140 -29.18 -7.90 -37.99
N PHE A 141 -29.71 -7.99 -36.77
CA PHE A 141 -31.04 -8.53 -36.53
C PHE A 141 -32.17 -7.64 -37.07
N ASN A 142 -32.05 -6.31 -36.93
CA ASN A 142 -33.00 -5.37 -37.54
C ASN A 142 -32.99 -5.44 -39.08
N PHE A 143 -31.83 -5.70 -39.69
CA PHE A 143 -31.72 -5.91 -41.14
C PHE A 143 -32.31 -7.25 -41.60
N ALA A 144 -32.22 -8.30 -40.77
CA ALA A 144 -32.76 -9.63 -41.07
C ALA A 144 -34.29 -9.75 -40.87
N LEU A 145 -34.90 -8.84 -40.10
CA LEU A 145 -36.35 -8.80 -39.81
C LEU A 145 -37.17 -7.91 -40.76
N GLY A 146 -36.54 -7.30 -41.78
CA GLY A 146 -37.26 -6.63 -42.87
C GLY A 146 -37.80 -5.23 -42.51
N HIS A 147 -36.89 -4.30 -42.24
CA HIS A 147 -37.07 -2.89 -42.58
C HIS A 147 -36.08 -2.50 -43.68
#